data_AF-A0AAE9W6Z0-F1
#
_entry.id   AF-A0AAE9W6Z0-F1
#
_cell.length_a   1.000
_cell.length_b   1.000
_cell.length_c   1.000
_cell.angle_alpha   90.00
_cell.angle_beta   90.00
_cell.angle_gamma   90.00
#
_symmetry.space_group_name_H-M   'P 1'
#
loop_
_entity.id
_entity.type
_entity.pdbx_description
1 polymer ?
#
loop_
_entity_poly.entity_id
_entity_poly.type
_entity_poly.pdbx_seq_one_letter_code
_entity_poly.pdbx_strand_id
1 'polypeptide(L)'
;MQETLNSQNWEVGVKEWCKRRSEWLLDHDKIANEYSLEEVVIPKDVYLSVYKMLVHQEQKLKRPVKLSTIVAVLKTGWIEEGYWPATSK
;
A
#
# COMPACT_ATOMS: atom_id res chain seq x y z
N MET A 1 30.11 -12.27 8.45
CA MET A 1 29.65 -11.06 9.17
C MET A 1 28.62 -10.22 8.40
N GLN A 2 28.11 -10.66 7.23
CA GLN A 2 27.03 -9.95 6.50
C GLN A 2 25.62 -10.42 6.91
N GLU A 3 25.45 -11.67 7.35
CA GLU A 3 24.13 -12.28 7.62
C GLU A 3 23.42 -11.70 8.84
N THR A 4 24.17 -11.32 9.88
CA THR A 4 23.62 -10.75 11.12
C THR A 4 23.04 -9.36 10.92
N LEU A 5 23.58 -8.57 9.98
CA LEU A 5 23.13 -7.21 9.67
C LEU A 5 21.80 -7.22 8.89
N ASN A 6 21.63 -8.18 7.96
CA ASN A 6 20.36 -8.36 7.23
C ASN A 6 19.23 -8.85 8.14
N SER A 7 19.54 -9.73 9.10
CA SER A 7 18.53 -10.25 10.04
C SER A 7 17.99 -9.17 10.97
N GLN A 8 18.85 -8.25 11.43
CA GLN A 8 18.42 -7.10 12.26
C GLN A 8 17.56 -6.10 11.47
N ASN A 9 17.89 -5.86 10.19
CA ASN A 9 17.16 -4.90 9.36
C ASN A 9 15.75 -5.42 8.99
N TRP A 10 15.62 -6.73 8.79
CA TRP A 10 14.33 -7.40 8.61
C TRP A 10 13.40 -7.22 9.81
N GLU A 11 13.92 -7.42 11.03
CA GLU A 11 13.12 -7.25 12.25
C GLU A 11 12.62 -5.81 12.44
N VAL A 12 13.43 -4.82 12.08
CA VAL A 12 13.04 -3.40 12.10
C VAL A 12 11.91 -3.15 11.10
N GLY A 13 12.03 -3.64 9.87
CA GLY A 13 11.00 -3.52 8.83
C GLY A 13 9.67 -4.15 9.24
N VAL A 14 9.71 -5.36 9.81
CA VAL A 14 8.50 -6.05 10.28
C VAL A 14 7.86 -5.33 11.46
N LYS A 15 8.65 -4.86 12.43
CA LYS A 15 8.12 -4.09 13.58
C LYS A 15 7.45 -2.79 13.14
N GLU A 16 8.08 -2.05 12.23
CA GLU A 16 7.53 -0.79 11.72
C GLU A 16 6.25 -1.04 10.90
N TRP A 17 6.23 -2.11 10.09
CA TRP A 17 5.02 -2.54 9.38
C TRP A 17 3.88 -2.88 10.35
N CYS A 18 4.15 -3.69 11.37
CA CYS A 18 3.14 -4.09 12.37
C CYS A 18 2.59 -2.88 13.13
N LYS A 19 3.46 -1.93 13.51
CA LYS A 19 3.06 -0.69 14.17
C LYS A 19 2.11 0.13 13.29
N ARG A 20 2.52 0.45 12.06
CA ARG A 20 1.70 1.22 11.11
C ARG A 20 0.37 0.54 10.79
N ARG A 21 0.40 -0.79 10.61
CA ARG A 21 -0.82 -1.58 10.38
C ARG A 21 -1.78 -1.49 11.57
N SER A 22 -1.27 -1.51 12.79
CA SER A 22 -2.11 -1.45 14.00
C SER A 22 -2.73 -0.07 14.16
N GLU A 23 -1.95 0.99 13.95
CA GLU A 23 -2.44 2.38 13.94
C GLU A 23 -3.52 2.59 12.86
N TRP A 24 -3.33 2.03 11.67
CA TRP A 24 -4.30 2.12 10.58
C TRP A 24 -5.63 1.42 10.91
N LEU A 25 -5.60 0.32 11.66
CA LEU A 25 -6.81 -0.41 12.04
C LEU A 25 -7.59 0.26 13.18
N LEU A 26 -6.94 1.08 14.01
CA LEU A 26 -7.56 1.75 15.17
C LEU A 26 -8.40 2.98 14.80
N ASP A 27 -8.21 3.57 13.61
CA ASP A 27 -8.92 4.79 13.19
C ASP A 27 -10.29 4.50 12.52
N HIS A 28 -10.71 3.23 12.49
CA HIS A 28 -11.97 2.81 11.86
C HIS A 28 -13.23 3.38 12.54
N ASP A 29 -13.17 3.65 13.85
CA ASP A 29 -14.33 4.17 14.60
C ASP A 29 -14.70 5.61 14.23
N LYS A 30 -13.74 6.39 13.70
CA LYS A 30 -13.99 7.77 13.22
C LYS A 30 -14.47 7.83 11.77
N ILE A 31 -14.02 6.89 10.93
CA ILE A 31 -14.32 6.89 9.50
C ILE A 31 -15.79 6.50 9.21
N ALA A 32 -16.39 5.69 10.08
CA ALA A 32 -17.74 5.15 9.88
C ALA A 32 -18.87 6.20 9.88
N ASN A 33 -18.65 7.40 10.44
CA ASN A 33 -19.72 8.39 10.65
C ASN A 33 -19.76 9.56 9.63
N GLU A 34 -18.71 9.80 8.84
CA GLU A 34 -18.65 10.99 7.96
C GLU A 34 -18.61 10.70 6.45
N TYR A 35 -18.32 9.47 6.03
CA TYR A 35 -18.22 9.13 4.61
C TYR A 35 -19.37 8.22 4.18
N SER A 36 -20.21 8.74 3.26
CA SER A 36 -21.14 7.92 2.48
C SER A 36 -20.41 6.66 1.99
N LEU A 37 -20.99 5.50 2.29
CA LEU A 37 -20.49 4.14 2.04
C LEU A 37 -20.38 3.78 0.53
N GLU A 38 -20.42 4.77 -0.36
CA GLU A 38 -20.23 4.57 -1.79
C GLU A 38 -18.74 4.38 -2.08
N GLU A 39 -18.39 3.11 -2.03
CA GLU A 39 -17.10 2.56 -2.39
C GLU A 39 -16.64 3.05 -3.76
N VAL A 40 -15.48 3.71 -3.81
CA VAL A 40 -14.93 4.21 -5.07
C VAL A 40 -14.41 3.05 -5.91
N VAL A 41 -15.01 2.89 -7.09
CA VAL A 41 -14.52 1.98 -8.12
C VAL A 41 -13.43 2.68 -8.92
N ILE A 42 -12.24 2.09 -8.94
CA ILE A 42 -11.13 2.53 -9.78
C ILE A 42 -11.11 1.65 -11.04
N PRO A 43 -11.26 2.21 -12.24
CA PRO A 43 -11.09 1.47 -13.49
C PRO A 43 -9.66 0.93 -13.67
N LYS A 44 -9.51 -0.27 -14.24
CA LYS A 44 -8.19 -0.92 -14.37
C LYS A 44 -7.22 -0.16 -15.28
N ASP A 45 -7.75 0.51 -16.30
CA ASP A 45 -7.00 1.31 -17.27
C ASP A 45 -6.28 2.51 -16.62
N VAL A 46 -6.74 2.98 -15.46
CA VAL A 46 -6.10 4.09 -14.73
C VAL A 46 -5.17 3.65 -13.60
N TYR A 47 -4.99 2.35 -13.36
CA TYR A 47 -4.20 1.85 -12.22
C TYR A 47 -2.78 2.40 -12.18
N LEU A 48 -2.10 2.49 -13.33
CA LEU A 48 -0.74 3.04 -13.37
C LEU A 48 -0.69 4.52 -13.01
N SER A 49 -1.70 5.30 -13.42
CA SER A 49 -1.80 6.72 -13.07
C SER A 49 -2.07 6.90 -11.57
N VAL A 50 -2.96 6.08 -11.00
CA VAL A 50 -3.23 6.07 -9.56
C VAL A 50 -1.99 5.64 -8.78
N TYR A 51 -1.24 4.66 -9.27
CA TYR A 51 0.03 4.26 -8.65
C TYR A 51 1.01 5.42 -8.57
N LYS A 52 1.25 6.13 -9.68
CA LYS A 52 2.14 7.31 -9.71
C LYS A 52 1.67 8.39 -8.74
N MET A 53 0.36 8.62 -8.65
CA MET A 53 -0.24 9.58 -7.72
C MET A 53 0.02 9.18 -6.25
N LEU A 54 -0.13 7.90 -5.90
CA LEU A 54 0.04 7.42 -4.53
C LEU A 54 1.50 7.29 -4.11
N VAL A 55 2.35 6.73 -4.97
CA VAL A 55 3.72 6.31 -4.63
C VAL A 55 4.75 7.38 -4.97
N HIS A 56 4.64 8.04 -6.12
CA HIS A 56 5.63 9.05 -6.55
C HIS A 56 5.25 10.47 -6.15
N GLN A 57 3.95 10.77 -6.14
CA GLN A 57 3.46 12.11 -5.79
C GLN A 57 2.98 12.20 -4.33
N GLU A 58 3.03 11.08 -3.59
CA GLU A 58 2.63 10.98 -2.18
C GLU A 58 1.23 11.55 -1.88
N GLN A 59 0.33 11.54 -2.86
CA GLN A 59 -1.02 12.03 -2.66
C GLN A 59 -1.88 11.00 -1.93
N LYS A 60 -2.72 11.48 -1.03
CA LYS A 60 -3.64 10.64 -0.25
C LYS A 60 -4.95 10.41 -0.99
N LEU A 61 -5.55 9.24 -0.76
CA LEU A 61 -6.91 8.97 -1.20
C LEU A 61 -7.89 9.90 -0.48
N LYS A 62 -8.73 10.61 -1.25
CA LYS A 62 -9.76 11.51 -0.71
C LYS A 62 -11.02 10.77 -0.26
N ARG A 63 -11.18 9.52 -0.68
CA ARG A 63 -12.33 8.65 -0.38
C ARG A 63 -11.85 7.24 -0.06
N PRO A 64 -12.58 6.47 0.75
CA PRO A 64 -12.27 5.07 0.98
C PRO A 64 -12.30 4.27 -0.34
N VAL A 65 -11.32 3.38 -0.49
CA VAL A 65 -11.21 2.45 -1.62
C VAL A 65 -11.01 1.04 -1.05
N LYS A 66 -11.55 0.03 -1.72
CA LYS A 66 -11.28 -1.38 -1.38
C LYS A 66 -9.78 -1.64 -1.31
N LEU A 67 -9.35 -2.29 -0.24
CA LEU A 67 -7.97 -2.74 -0.10
C LEU A 67 -7.53 -3.61 -1.28
N SER A 68 -8.40 -4.50 -1.77
CA SER A 68 -8.12 -5.35 -2.93
C SER A 68 -7.82 -4.54 -4.21
N THR A 69 -8.51 -3.42 -4.41
CA THR A 69 -8.26 -2.50 -5.52
C THR A 69 -6.90 -1.81 -5.36
N ILE A 70 -6.58 -1.34 -4.15
CA ILE A 70 -5.27 -0.71 -3.87
C ILE A 70 -4.11 -1.70 -4.07
N VAL A 71 -4.26 -2.94 -3.63
CA VAL A 71 -3.26 -4.00 -3.88
C VAL A 71 -3.06 -4.21 -5.39
N ALA A 72 -4.13 -4.18 -6.18
CA ALA A 72 -4.03 -4.33 -7.63
C ALA A 72 -3.33 -3.12 -8.28
N VAL A 73 -3.61 -1.89 -7.82
CA VAL A 73 -2.92 -0.67 -8.26
C VAL A 73 -1.42 -0.75 -7.97
N LEU A 74 -1.04 -1.14 -6.75
CA LEU A 74 0.38 -1.30 -6.35
C LEU A 74 1.08 -2.34 -7.20
N LYS A 75 0.43 -3.51 -7.42
CA LYS A 75 0.97 -4.56 -8.26
C LYS A 75 1.21 -4.09 -9.70
N THR A 76 0.30 -3.31 -10.28
CA THR A 76 0.49 -2.73 -11.62
C THR A 76 1.74 -1.87 -11.69
N GLY A 77 1.97 -1.00 -10.70
CA GLY A 77 3.18 -0.18 -10.64
C GLY A 77 4.46 -0.98 -10.44
N TRP A 78 4.46 -1.96 -9.54
CA TRP A 78 5.63 -2.82 -9.33
C TRP A 78 6.00 -3.67 -10.55
N ILE A 79 5.01 -4.09 -11.35
CA ILE A 79 5.28 -4.77 -12.63
C ILE A 79 5.97 -3.80 -13.60
N GLU A 80 5.45 -2.57 -13.73
CA GLU A 80 6.03 -1.53 -14.60
C GLU A 80 7.48 -1.21 -14.20
N GLU A 81 7.77 -1.18 -12.90
CA GLU A 81 9.11 -0.86 -12.38
C GLU A 81 10.05 -2.07 -12.28
N GLY A 82 9.58 -3.26 -12.62
CA GLY A 82 10.37 -4.49 -12.55
C GLY A 82 10.63 -4.99 -11.13
N TYR A 83 9.90 -4.49 -10.13
CA TYR A 83 9.91 -5.01 -8.76
C TYR A 83 9.07 -6.29 -8.61
N TRP A 84 8.17 -6.57 -9.55
CA TRP A 84 7.29 -7.76 -9.53
C TRP A 84 7.21 -8.48 -10.89
N PRO A 85 7.34 -9.83 -10.94
CA PRO A 85 7.70 -10.70 -9.84
C PRO A 85 9.15 -10.46 -9.42
N ALA A 86 9.44 -10.60 -8.12
CA ALA A 86 10.81 -10.50 -7.64
C ALA A 86 11.65 -11.56 -8.38
N THR A 87 12.64 -11.12 -9.15
CA THR A 87 13.57 -12.05 -9.80
C THR A 87 14.26 -12.84 -8.70
N SER A 88 14.04 -14.16 -8.66
CA SER A 88 14.80 -15.05 -7.80
C SER A 88 16.27 -14.92 -8.17
N LYS A 89 17.06 -14.28 -7.30
CA LYS A 89 18.52 -14.31 -7.34
C LYS A 89 19.01 -15.22 -6.24
#